data_AF-A0A7X4DWR5-F1
#
_entry.id   AF-A0A7X4DWR5-F1
#
_cell.length_a   1.000
_cell.length_b   1.000
_cell.length_c   1.000
_cell.angle_alpha   90.00
_cell.angle_beta   90.00
_cell.angle_gamma   90.00
#
_symmetry.space_group_name_H-M   'P 1'
#
loop_
_entity.id
_entity.type
_entity.pdbx_description
1 polymer ?
#
loop_
_entity_poly.entity_id
_entity_poly.type
_entity_poly.pdbx_seq_one_letter_code
_entity_poly.pdbx_strand_id
1 'polypeptide(L)'
;MAMSDWELAALGDAAQDWAFSQGMLGLWDADETLAHYEAAAGFTLSPRTMAFSQLFIAFKSTVCLNSALRGFMDGRDPRPGVAVMGISSPRNAAGRLASIVGMELEEAAAALAAPRAGGNPYIREERS
;
A
#
# COMPACT_ATOMS: atom_id res chain seq x y z
N MET A 1 23.23 -5.22 -12.43
CA MET A 1 22.15 -4.87 -11.47
C MET A 1 21.44 -6.15 -11.07
N ALA A 2 20.98 -6.27 -9.83
CA ALA A 2 20.27 -7.45 -9.32
C ALA A 2 19.10 -7.01 -8.42
N MET A 3 18.01 -7.78 -8.42
CA MET A 3 16.89 -7.63 -7.48
C MET A 3 17.20 -8.36 -6.17
N SER A 4 16.95 -7.72 -5.02
CA SER A 4 17.12 -8.25 -3.67
C SER A 4 15.78 -8.41 -2.94
N ASP A 5 15.82 -8.84 -1.68
CA ASP A 5 14.67 -8.88 -0.74
C ASP A 5 13.52 -9.82 -1.17
N TRP A 6 13.86 -11.02 -1.61
CA TRP A 6 12.92 -12.08 -2.03
C TRP A 6 12.16 -12.77 -0.88
N GLU A 7 12.36 -12.34 0.37
CA GLU A 7 11.75 -12.96 1.55
C GLU A 7 10.22 -12.87 1.61
N LEU A 8 9.63 -11.98 0.80
CA LEU A 8 8.17 -11.82 0.66
C LEU A 8 7.62 -12.29 -0.69
N ALA A 9 8.46 -12.91 -1.54
CA ALA A 9 8.01 -13.39 -2.84
C ALA A 9 7.01 -14.54 -2.67
N ALA A 10 5.91 -14.50 -3.42
CA ALA A 10 4.85 -15.48 -3.34
C ALA A 10 4.18 -15.70 -4.70
N LEU A 11 3.53 -16.86 -4.86
CA LEU A 11 2.56 -17.07 -5.93
C LEU A 11 1.25 -16.38 -5.54
N GLY A 12 0.75 -15.49 -6.38
CA GLY A 12 -0.44 -14.71 -6.10
C GLY A 12 -0.93 -13.95 -7.33
N ASP A 13 -1.94 -13.11 -7.11
CA ASP A 13 -2.45 -12.23 -8.16
C ASP A 13 -1.47 -11.08 -8.39
N ALA A 14 -1.13 -10.82 -9.66
CA ALA A 14 -0.14 -9.81 -10.04
C ALA A 14 -0.56 -8.38 -9.65
N ALA A 15 -1.87 -8.14 -9.49
CA ALA A 15 -2.39 -6.87 -8.98
C ALA A 15 -1.93 -6.56 -7.56
N GLN A 16 -1.53 -7.56 -6.75
CA GLN A 16 -1.06 -7.33 -5.38
C GLN A 16 0.31 -6.63 -5.36
N ASP A 17 1.24 -7.05 -6.23
CA ASP A 17 2.56 -6.43 -6.33
C ASP A 17 2.44 -5.01 -6.89
N TRP A 18 1.60 -4.82 -7.90
CA TRP A 18 1.30 -3.49 -8.43
C TRP A 18 0.70 -2.60 -7.34
N ALA A 19 -0.33 -3.07 -6.63
CA ALA A 19 -1.00 -2.31 -5.56
C ALA A 19 -0.07 -2.00 -4.38
N PHE A 20 0.89 -2.86 -4.09
CA PHE A 20 1.93 -2.56 -3.10
C PHE A 20 2.83 -1.41 -3.57
N SER A 21 3.33 -1.49 -4.80
CA SER A 21 4.26 -0.50 -5.36
C SER A 21 3.62 0.88 -5.58
N GLN A 22 2.43 0.95 -6.18
CA GLN A 22 1.80 2.23 -6.55
C GLN A 22 0.72 2.66 -5.57
N GLY A 23 0.03 1.73 -4.92
CA GLY A 23 -1.01 2.06 -3.93
C GLY A 23 -0.42 2.45 -2.58
N MET A 24 0.49 1.66 -2.02
CA MET A 24 1.05 1.95 -0.70
C MET A 24 2.27 2.87 -0.75
N LEU A 25 3.21 2.59 -1.66
CA LEU A 25 4.47 3.34 -1.72
C LEU A 25 4.39 4.58 -2.62
N GLY A 26 3.48 4.58 -3.61
CA GLY A 26 3.27 5.72 -4.52
C GLY A 26 4.55 6.11 -5.26
N LEU A 27 5.25 5.11 -5.81
CA LEU A 27 6.61 5.27 -6.33
C LEU A 27 6.67 6.05 -7.65
N TRP A 28 5.59 6.03 -8.43
CA TRP A 28 5.46 6.72 -9.71
C TRP A 28 3.97 6.98 -10.01
N ASP A 29 3.68 7.48 -11.20
CA ASP A 29 2.33 7.76 -11.66
C ASP A 29 1.61 6.43 -11.88
N ALA A 30 0.44 6.29 -11.26
CA ALA A 30 -0.29 5.03 -11.25
C ALA A 30 -0.76 4.65 -12.66
N ASP A 31 -1.23 5.60 -13.45
CA ASP A 31 -1.80 5.31 -14.77
C ASP A 31 -0.68 4.98 -15.77
N GLU A 32 0.42 5.72 -15.75
CA GLU A 32 1.59 5.44 -16.58
C GLU A 32 2.21 4.08 -16.24
N THR A 33 2.36 3.76 -14.96
CA THR A 33 2.96 2.49 -14.54
C THR A 33 2.04 1.31 -14.82
N LEU A 34 0.73 1.44 -14.67
CA LEU A 34 -0.22 0.40 -15.04
C LEU A 34 -0.17 0.14 -16.55
N ALA A 35 -0.24 1.18 -17.37
CA ALA A 35 -0.15 1.04 -18.82
C ALA A 35 1.18 0.38 -19.25
N HIS A 36 2.29 0.77 -18.64
CA HIS A 36 3.59 0.13 -18.89
C HIS A 36 3.61 -1.33 -18.45
N TYR A 37 3.07 -1.64 -17.27
CA TYR A 37 2.98 -3.00 -16.73
C TYR A 37 2.20 -3.91 -17.67
N GLU A 38 0.99 -3.51 -18.08
CA GLU A 38 0.13 -4.30 -18.95
C GLU A 38 0.73 -4.51 -20.34
N ALA A 39 1.39 -3.48 -20.89
CA ALA A 39 2.11 -3.58 -22.16
C ALA A 39 3.27 -4.59 -22.10
N ALA A 40 4.02 -4.61 -20.99
CA ALA A 40 5.14 -5.54 -20.79
C ALA A 40 4.67 -6.97 -20.45
N ALA A 41 3.60 -7.10 -19.67
CA ALA A 41 3.08 -8.38 -19.20
C ALA A 41 2.24 -9.11 -20.26
N GLY A 42 1.69 -8.38 -21.23
CA GLY A 42 0.85 -8.93 -22.29
C GLY A 42 -0.57 -9.30 -21.85
N PHE A 43 -1.00 -8.82 -20.68
CA PHE A 43 -2.36 -8.96 -20.15
C PHE A 43 -2.76 -7.73 -19.35
N THR A 44 -4.08 -7.52 -19.20
CA THR A 44 -4.64 -6.41 -18.43
C THR A 44 -5.02 -6.86 -17.02
N LEU A 45 -4.87 -5.97 -16.05
CA LEU A 45 -5.33 -6.20 -14.69
C LEU A 45 -6.81 -5.84 -14.56
N SER A 46 -7.59 -6.72 -13.94
CA SER A 46 -8.99 -6.48 -13.68
C SER A 46 -9.16 -5.29 -12.72
N PRO A 47 -10.00 -4.28 -13.04
CA PRO A 47 -10.26 -3.16 -12.13
C PRO A 47 -10.77 -3.63 -10.76
N ARG A 48 -11.59 -4.68 -10.74
CA ARG A 48 -12.12 -5.26 -9.50
C ARG A 48 -11.03 -5.90 -8.64
N THR A 49 -10.13 -6.65 -9.28
CA THR A 49 -8.98 -7.27 -8.60
C THR A 49 -8.01 -6.22 -8.07
N MET A 50 -7.82 -5.13 -8.83
CA MET A 50 -7.02 -3.98 -8.42
C MET A 50 -7.61 -3.29 -7.20
N ALA A 51 -8.92 -3.01 -7.20
CA ALA A 51 -9.62 -2.45 -6.06
C ALA A 51 -9.45 -3.31 -4.80
N PHE A 52 -9.68 -4.63 -4.92
CA PHE A 52 -9.44 -5.57 -3.81
C PHE A 52 -7.98 -5.55 -3.34
N SER A 53 -7.03 -5.56 -4.27
CA SER A 53 -5.60 -5.59 -3.94
C SER A 53 -5.17 -4.35 -3.18
N GLN A 54 -5.67 -3.17 -3.53
CA GLN A 54 -5.41 -1.93 -2.79
C GLN A 54 -5.93 -2.00 -1.35
N LEU A 55 -7.18 -2.45 -1.16
CA LEU A 55 -7.77 -2.64 0.17
C LEU A 55 -6.96 -3.66 0.99
N PHE A 56 -6.61 -4.79 0.36
CA PHE A 56 -5.87 -5.86 1.00
C PHE A 56 -4.48 -5.43 1.43
N ILE A 57 -3.76 -4.68 0.61
CA ILE A 57 -2.44 -4.15 0.97
C ILE A 57 -2.53 -3.18 2.16
N ALA A 58 -3.54 -2.30 2.18
CA ALA A 58 -3.75 -1.40 3.32
C ALA A 58 -4.03 -2.17 4.63
N PHE A 59 -4.89 -3.20 4.55
CA PHE A 59 -5.16 -4.11 5.66
C PHE A 59 -3.91 -4.86 6.12
N LYS A 60 -3.24 -5.56 5.19
CA LYS A 60 -2.02 -6.36 5.44
C LYS A 60 -0.97 -5.51 6.14
N SER A 61 -0.72 -4.32 5.64
CA SER A 61 0.30 -3.41 6.17
C SER A 61 -0.03 -2.95 7.60
N THR A 62 -1.31 -2.71 7.90
CA THR A 62 -1.76 -2.39 9.26
C THR A 62 -1.43 -3.53 10.24
N VAL A 63 -1.71 -4.77 9.85
CA VAL A 63 -1.45 -5.96 10.68
C VAL A 63 0.06 -6.21 10.85
N CYS A 64 0.83 -6.13 9.78
CA CYS A 64 2.28 -6.33 9.80
C CYS A 64 2.99 -5.30 10.68
N LEU A 65 2.66 -4.01 10.52
CA LEU A 65 3.29 -2.94 11.30
C LEU A 65 2.88 -2.99 12.77
N ASN A 66 1.63 -3.35 13.08
CA ASN A 66 1.22 -3.56 14.47
C ASN A 66 1.99 -4.72 15.13
N SER A 67 2.25 -5.79 14.38
CA SER A 67 3.01 -6.94 14.87
C SER A 67 4.47 -6.57 15.14
N ALA A 68 5.08 -5.72 14.31
CA ALA A 68 6.43 -5.22 14.51
C ALA A 68 6.59 -4.41 15.80
N LEU A 69 5.55 -3.67 16.23
CA LEU A 69 5.55 -2.90 17.47
C LEU A 69 5.81 -3.77 18.71
N ARG A 70 5.37 -5.04 18.71
CA ARG A 70 5.61 -5.97 19.82
C ARG A 70 7.10 -6.18 20.08
N GLY A 71 7.89 -6.32 19.00
CA GLY A 71 9.35 -6.45 19.11
C GLY A 71 10.00 -5.24 19.78
N PHE A 72 9.49 -4.04 19.52
CA PHE A 72 9.94 -2.81 20.18
C PHE A 72 9.52 -2.76 21.65
N MET A 73 8.24 -3.06 21.96
CA MET A 73 7.75 -3.02 23.35
C MET A 73 8.44 -4.03 24.27
N ASP A 74 8.80 -5.20 23.74
CA ASP A 74 9.51 -6.24 24.49
C ASP A 74 11.04 -6.01 24.54
N GLY A 75 11.55 -4.93 23.92
CA GLY A 75 12.98 -4.61 23.87
C GLY A 75 13.83 -5.47 22.92
N ARG A 76 13.21 -6.37 22.14
CA ARG A 76 13.91 -7.23 21.15
C ARG A 76 14.39 -6.45 19.94
N ASP A 77 13.74 -5.35 19.61
CA ASP A 77 14.11 -4.45 18.52
C ASP A 77 14.01 -2.99 18.97
N PRO A 78 15.09 -2.38 19.49
CA PRO A 78 15.04 -1.04 20.08
C PRO A 78 15.09 0.09 19.04
N ARG A 79 15.03 -0.22 17.73
CA ARG A 79 15.16 0.79 16.68
C ARG A 79 13.98 1.77 16.74
N PRO A 80 14.23 3.09 16.89
CA PRO A 80 13.14 4.08 16.96
C PRO A 80 12.21 4.06 15.73
N GLY A 81 12.74 3.71 14.55
CA GLY A 81 11.93 3.56 13.34
C GLY A 81 10.82 2.50 13.47
N VAL A 82 11.07 1.42 14.20
CA VAL A 82 10.06 0.36 14.45
C VAL A 82 8.95 0.87 15.36
N ALA A 83 9.30 1.66 16.38
CA ALA A 83 8.31 2.30 17.25
C ALA A 83 7.45 3.30 16.47
N VAL A 84 8.07 4.17 15.69
CA VAL A 84 7.36 5.18 14.88
C VAL A 84 6.42 4.49 13.90
N MET A 85 6.93 3.59 13.06
CA MET A 85 6.11 2.88 12.08
C MET A 85 5.01 2.03 12.73
N GLY A 86 5.32 1.34 13.82
CA GLY A 86 4.36 0.47 14.52
C GLY A 86 3.26 1.23 15.27
N ILE A 87 3.50 2.49 15.67
CA ILE A 87 2.51 3.31 16.37
C ILE A 87 1.71 4.18 15.39
N SER A 88 2.38 4.92 14.51
CA SER A 88 1.72 5.94 13.67
C SER A 88 0.93 5.33 12.52
N SER A 89 1.51 4.33 11.85
CA SER A 89 0.91 3.80 10.62
C SER A 89 -0.34 2.97 10.90
N PRO A 90 -0.37 2.03 11.87
CA PRO A 90 -1.59 1.29 12.19
C PRO A 90 -2.71 2.17 12.72
N ARG A 91 -2.42 3.18 13.54
CA ARG A 91 -3.45 4.06 14.10
C ARG A 91 -4.18 4.86 13.02
N ASN A 92 -3.43 5.35 12.02
CA ASN A 92 -4.00 6.10 10.90
C ASN A 92 -4.70 5.17 9.89
N ALA A 93 -4.12 4.00 9.61
CA ALA A 93 -4.68 3.06 8.65
C ALA A 93 -5.95 2.37 9.17
N ALA A 94 -6.01 2.02 10.46
CA ALA A 94 -7.19 1.39 11.07
C ALA A 94 -8.43 2.28 10.98
N GLY A 95 -8.30 3.60 11.21
CA GLY A 95 -9.42 4.53 11.07
C GLY A 95 -9.96 4.60 9.64
N ARG A 96 -9.07 4.59 8.64
CA ARG A 96 -9.47 4.58 7.22
C ARG A 96 -10.09 3.25 6.78
N LEU A 97 -9.54 2.14 7.26
CA LEU A 97 -10.13 0.82 7.00
C LEU A 97 -11.51 0.68 7.67
N ALA A 98 -11.69 1.24 8.86
CA ALA A 98 -12.98 1.28 9.53
C ALA A 98 -14.00 2.13 8.77
N SER A 99 -13.58 3.25 8.17
CA SER A 99 -14.50 4.14 7.44
C SER A 99 -15.05 3.55 6.14
N ILE A 100 -14.44 2.48 5.61
CA ILE A 100 -14.88 1.83 4.37
C ILE A 100 -15.68 0.54 4.59
N VAL A 101 -15.93 0.16 5.85
CA VAL A 101 -16.70 -1.05 6.17
C VAL A 101 -18.15 -0.87 5.70
N GLY A 102 -18.64 -1.82 4.91
CA GLY A 102 -19.99 -1.81 4.36
C GLY A 102 -20.16 -1.02 3.06
N MET A 103 -19.08 -0.42 2.54
CA MET A 103 -19.07 0.15 1.18
C MET A 103 -18.91 -0.95 0.13
N GLU A 104 -19.36 -0.67 -1.09
CA GLU A 104 -19.02 -1.49 -2.25
C GLU A 104 -17.53 -1.42 -2.56
N LEU A 105 -16.98 -2.48 -3.15
CA LEU A 105 -15.53 -2.68 -3.28
C LEU A 105 -14.83 -1.53 -4.00
N GLU A 106 -15.39 -1.09 -5.12
CA GLU A 106 -14.83 -0.03 -5.96
C GLU A 106 -14.92 1.34 -5.26
N GLU A 107 -16.00 1.59 -4.52
CA GLU A 107 -16.18 2.80 -3.71
C GLU A 107 -15.17 2.84 -2.55
N ALA A 108 -15.02 1.72 -1.84
CA ALA A 108 -14.06 1.58 -0.75
C ALA A 108 -12.62 1.82 -1.24
N ALA A 109 -12.25 1.28 -2.39
CA ALA A 109 -10.93 1.47 -2.98
C ALA A 109 -10.68 2.95 -3.34
N ALA A 110 -11.65 3.62 -3.97
CA ALA A 110 -11.56 5.04 -4.27
C ALA A 110 -11.40 5.90 -3.01
N ALA A 111 -12.14 5.59 -1.94
CA ALA A 111 -12.03 6.30 -0.65
C ALA A 111 -10.65 6.11 0.03
N LEU A 112 -10.00 4.95 -0.14
CA LEU A 112 -8.62 4.74 0.34
C LEU A 112 -7.57 5.40 -0.55
N ALA A 113 -7.79 5.46 -1.86
CA ALA A 113 -6.89 6.10 -2.81
C ALA A 113 -6.92 7.64 -2.70
N ALA A 114 -8.04 8.21 -2.22
CA ALA A 114 -8.18 9.65 -2.04
C ALA A 114 -6.99 10.24 -1.23
N PRO A 115 -6.42 11.37 -1.69
CA PRO A 115 -5.28 12.01 -1.04
C PRO A 115 -5.56 12.28 0.44
N ARG A 116 -4.55 12.09 1.29
CA ARG A 116 -4.62 12.59 2.67
C ARG A 116 -4.68 14.12 2.63
N ALA A 117 -5.43 14.73 3.55
CA ALA A 117 -5.27 16.15 3.85
C ALA A 117 -3.79 16.38 4.21
N GLY A 118 -3.03 17.03 3.32
CA GLY A 118 -1.58 17.21 3.43
C GLY A 118 -0.73 16.81 2.20
N GLY A 119 -1.29 16.12 1.20
CA GLY A 119 -0.61 15.77 -0.06
C GLY A 119 0.50 14.71 0.08
N ASN A 120 0.98 14.18 -1.06
CA ASN A 120 2.15 13.30 -1.11
C ASN A 120 3.42 14.17 -1.25
N PRO A 121 4.35 14.18 -0.27
CA PRO A 121 5.54 15.03 -0.33
C PRO A 121 6.50 14.68 -1.48
N TYR A 122 6.33 13.53 -2.12
CA TYR A 122 7.14 13.07 -3.25
C TYR A 122 6.53 13.38 -4.63
N ILE A 123 5.25 13.75 -4.68
CA ILE A 123 4.60 14.20 -5.91
C ILE A 123 4.70 15.72 -5.94
N ARG A 124 5.63 16.25 -6.74
CA ARG A 124 5.64 17.69 -7.04
C ARG A 124 4.45 17.98 -7.94
N GLU A 125 3.46 18.70 -7.43
CA GLU A 125 2.51 19.39 -8.29
C GLU A 125 3.31 20.40 -9.13
N GLU A 126 3.52 20.11 -10.41
CA GLU A 126 4.03 21.10 -11.34
C GLU A 126 2.97 22.20 -11.47
N ARG A 127 3.25 23.34 -10.84
CA ARG A 127 2.48 24.57 -11.03
C ARG A 127 2.63 25.02 -12.48
N SER A 128 1.57 24.85 -13.27
CA SER A 128 1.34 25.58 -14.53
C SER A 128 1.15 27.07 -14.28
#